data_AF-A0A965J006-F1
#
_entry.id   AF-A0A965J006-F1
#
_cell.length_a   1.000
_cell.length_b   1.000
_cell.length_c   1.000
_cell.angle_alpha   90.00
_cell.angle_beta   90.00
_cell.angle_gamma   90.00
#
_symmetry.space_group_name_H-M   'P 1'
#
loop_
_entity.id
_entity.type
_entity.pdbx_description
1 polymer ?
#
loop_
_entity_poly.entity_id
_entity_poly.type
_entity_poly.pdbx_seq_one_letter_code
_entity_poly.pdbx_strand_id
1 'polypeptide(L)' 'GMYPNVLETFEFPYDSLSDDHLVIDLIYNPEETNFLREAKKRGACTMNGESMLKHQALASWDIWQRIRKDS' A
#
# COMPACT_ATOMS: atom_id res chain seq x y z
N GLY A 1 1.34 3.70 -14.49
CA GLY A 1 1.62 3.27 -13.11
C GLY A 1 1.06 4.28 -12.15
N MET A 2 0.70 3.87 -10.93
CA MET A 2 0.37 4.81 -9.85
C MET A 2 1.66 5.54 -9.48
N TYR A 3 1.95 6.63 -10.20
CA TYR A 3 3.03 7.54 -9.91
C TYR A 3 2.36 8.69 -9.15
N PRO A 4 2.27 8.62 -7.82
CA PRO A 4 1.67 9.71 -7.06
C PRO A 4 2.50 10.97 -7.29
N ASN A 5 1.84 12.14 -7.23
CA ASN A 5 2.57 13.38 -7.09
C ASN A 5 3.37 13.29 -5.79
N VAL A 6 4.68 13.08 -5.89
CA VAL A 6 5.62 12.93 -4.77
C VAL A 6 5.64 14.13 -3.82
N LEU A 7 4.98 15.23 -4.19
CA LEU A 7 4.83 16.47 -3.43
C LEU A 7 3.45 16.63 -2.78
N GLU A 8 2.49 15.75 -3.05
CA GLU A 8 1.15 15.84 -2.46
C GLU A 8 1.22 15.38 -0.99
N THR A 9 1.43 16.35 -0.11
CA THR A 9 1.31 16.15 1.34
C THR A 9 -0.16 16.15 1.70
N PHE A 10 -0.65 14.96 2.08
CA PHE A 10 -1.97 14.80 2.66
C PHE A 10 -1.96 15.29 4.13
N GLU A 11 -2.92 16.14 4.48
CA GLU A 11 -3.16 16.51 5.88
C GLU A 11 -3.71 15.29 6.63
N PHE A 12 -2.85 14.69 7.45
CA PHE A 12 -3.18 13.55 8.30
C PHE A 12 -2.78 13.88 9.74
N PRO A 13 -3.55 13.45 10.76
CA PRO A 13 -3.20 13.66 12.16
C PRO A 13 -2.08 12.70 12.60
N TYR A 14 -0.87 12.89 12.06
CA TYR A 14 0.26 12.00 12.30
C TYR A 14 0.65 11.93 13.78
N ASP A 15 0.41 12.99 14.55
CA ASP A 15 0.75 13.05 15.96
C ASP A 15 -0.14 12.16 16.85
N SER A 16 -1.24 11.63 16.29
CA SER A 16 -2.07 10.61 16.93
C SER A 16 -1.59 9.19 16.67
N LEU A 17 -0.54 9.00 15.86
CA LEU A 17 0.04 7.69 15.61
C LEU A 17 0.96 7.26 16.76
N SER A 18 1.00 5.95 16.97
CA SER A 18 1.87 5.26 17.91
C SER A 18 2.31 3.92 17.32
N ASP A 19 3.15 3.20 18.04
CA ASP A 19 3.55 1.82 17.76
C ASP A 19 2.39 0.81 17.73
N ASP A 20 1.23 1.16 18.30
CA ASP A 20 -0.01 0.36 18.19
C ASP A 20 -0.66 0.42 16.80
N HIS A 21 -0.21 1.32 15.93
CA HIS A 21 -0.83 1.55 14.63
C HIS A 21 -0.06 0.87 13.50
N LEU A 22 -0.81 0.28 12.56
CA LEU A 22 -0.32 -0.18 11.26
C LEU A 22 -0.82 0.77 10.17
N VAL A 23 0.11 1.41 9.46
CA VAL A 23 -0.17 2.30 8.35
C VAL A 23 0.21 1.61 7.04
N ILE A 24 -0.76 1.49 6.13
CA ILE A 24 -0.59 0.85 4.83
C ILE A 24 -0.82 1.88 3.73
N ASP A 25 0.12 1.97 2.80
CA ASP A 25 -0.01 2.77 1.58
C ASP A 25 -0.17 1.83 0.38
N LEU A 26 -1.12 2.11 -0.50
CA LEU A 26 -1.36 1.31 -1.72
C LEU A 26 -0.33 1.61 -2.83
N ILE A 27 0.40 2.71 -2.71
CA ILE A 27 1.52 3.04 -3.58
C ILE A 27 2.66 2.07 -3.31
N TYR A 28 3.22 1.50 -4.39
CA TYR A 28 4.36 0.58 -4.33
C TYR A 28 5.64 1.15 -5.00
N ASN A 29 5.53 2.29 -5.69
CA ASN A 29 6.67 2.99 -6.27
C ASN A 29 6.48 4.51 -6.10
N PRO A 30 7.31 5.19 -5.27
CA PRO A 30 8.48 4.66 -4.56
C PRO A 30 8.13 3.66 -3.44
N GLU A 31 9.12 2.90 -2.97
CA GLU A 31 8.95 1.89 -1.90
C GLU A 31 8.44 2.52 -0.58
N GLU A 32 8.90 3.74 -0.25
CA GLU A 32 8.51 4.50 0.93
C GLU A 32 8.00 5.89 0.50
N THR A 33 6.70 6.14 0.68
CA THR A 33 6.08 7.45 0.45
C THR A 33 6.32 8.39 1.63
N ASN A 34 6.07 9.69 1.44
CA ASN A 34 6.14 10.65 2.55
C ASN A 34 5.16 10.30 3.68
N PHE A 35 3.99 9.76 3.35
CA PHE A 35 3.00 9.27 4.32
C PHE A 35 3.57 8.16 5.20
N LEU A 36 4.16 7.13 4.58
CA LEU A 36 4.80 6.03 5.32
C LEU A 36 6.01 6.53 6.13
N ARG A 37 6.80 7.46 5.60
CA ARG A 37 7.94 8.03 6.32
C ARG A 37 7.50 8.81 7.56
N GLU A 38 6.49 9.66 7.44
CA GLU A 38 5.96 10.44 8.56
C GLU A 38 5.28 9.55 9.62
N ALA A 39 4.58 8.49 9.21
CA ALA A 39 4.02 7.51 10.12
C ALA A 39 5.10 6.75 10.90
N LYS A 40 6.13 6.27 10.19
CA LYS A 40 7.27 5.57 10.79
C LYS A 40 8.04 6.43 11.78
N LYS A 41 8.16 7.74 11.54
CA LYS A 41 8.76 8.69 12.50
C LYS A 41 8.01 8.79 13.83
N ARG A 42 6.69 8.52 13.87
CA ARG A 42 5.90 8.44 15.12
C ARG A 42 5.90 7.04 15.75
N GLY A 43 6.64 6.10 15.19
CA GLY A 43 6.74 4.73 15.72
C GLY A 43 5.72 3.76 15.16
N ALA A 44 4.80 4.20 14.28
CA ALA A 44 3.86 3.29 13.64
C ALA A 44 4.57 2.24 12.78
N CYS A 45 4.01 1.03 12.76
CA CYS A 45 4.38 0.00 11.80
C CYS A 45 3.90 0.40 10.40
N THR A 46 4.71 0.19 9.37
CA THR A 46 4.37 0.63 8.00
C THR A 46 4.51 -0.49 6.97
N MET A 47 3.65 -0.45 5.94
CA MET A 47 3.68 -1.38 4.80
C MET A 47 3.29 -0.66 3.50
N ASN A 48 3.94 -1.00 2.38
CA ASN A 48 3.59 -0.48 1.06
C ASN A 48 2.67 -1.43 0.27
N GLY A 49 2.28 -1.01 -0.93
CA GLY A 49 1.30 -1.72 -1.75
C GLY A 49 1.84 -2.91 -2.55
N GLU A 50 3.14 -3.20 -2.49
CA GLU A 50 3.78 -4.17 -3.39
C GLU A 50 3.25 -5.58 -3.17
N SER A 51 3.13 -6.00 -1.90
CA SER A 51 2.58 -7.31 -1.55
C SER A 51 1.14 -7.43 -2.05
N MET A 52 0.32 -6.41 -1.82
CA MET A 52 -1.07 -6.39 -2.26
C MET A 52 -1.17 -6.53 -3.79
N LEU A 53 -0.36 -5.78 -4.55
CA LEU A 53 -0.34 -5.85 -6.01
C LEU A 53 -0.04 -7.29 -6.50
N LYS A 54 0.95 -7.95 -5.90
CA LYS A 54 1.30 -9.35 -6.23
C LYS A 54 0.14 -10.30 -5.96
N HIS A 55 -0.50 -10.19 -4.79
CA HIS A 55 -1.63 -11.04 -4.44
C HIS A 55 -2.85 -10.80 -5.33
N GLN A 56 -3.11 -9.55 -5.72
CA GLN A 56 -4.19 -9.21 -6.65
C GLN A 56 -3.96 -9.84 -8.03
N ALA A 57 -2.71 -9.84 -8.52
CA ALA A 57 -2.36 -10.48 -9.79
C ALA A 57 -2.58 -12.00 -9.76
N LEU A 58 -2.15 -12.67 -8.68
CA LEU A 58 -2.36 -14.12 -8.49
C LEU A 58 -3.85 -14.47 -8.38
N ALA A 59 -4.62 -13.72 -7.59
CA ALA A 59 -6.05 -13.95 -7.45
C ALA A 59 -6.80 -13.74 -8.79
N SER A 60 -6.41 -12.71 -9.54
CA SER A 60 -6.98 -12.45 -10.87
C SER A 60 -6.66 -13.57 -11.87
N TRP A 61 -5.44 -14.11 -11.80
CA TRP A 61 -5.03 -15.26 -12.60
C TRP A 61 -5.85 -16.51 -12.29
N ASP A 62 -6.07 -16.81 -11.01
CA ASP A 62 -6.88 -17.96 -10.59
C ASP A 62 -8.33 -17.84 -11.06
N ILE A 63 -8.92 -16.64 -10.98
CA ILE A 63 -10.27 -16.36 -11.50
C ILE A 63 -10.31 -16.63 -13.01
N TRP A 64 -9.34 -16.10 -13.75
CA TRP A 64 -9.27 -16.28 -15.20
C TRP A 64 -9.17 -17.76 -15.59
N GLN A 65 -8.34 -18.54 -14.87
CA GLN A 65 -8.19 -19.97 -15.13
C GLN A 65 -9.45 -20.78 -14.81
N ARG A 66 -10.21 -20.41 -13.77
CA ARG A 66 -11.49 -21.05 -13.46
C ARG A 66 -12.51 -20.83 -14.58
N ILE A 67 -12.69 -19.58 -15.02
CA ILE A 67 -13.62 -19.24 -16.12
C ILE A 67 -13.31 -20.05 -17.38
N ARG A 68 -12.03 -20.22 -17.72
CA ARG A 68 -11.61 -21.01 -18.90
C ARG A 68 -11.86 -22.50 -18.79
N LYS A 69 -11.92 -23.07 -17.59
CA LYS A 69 -12.17 -24.51 -17.38
C LYS A 69 -13.66 -24.84 -17.40
N ASP A 70 -14.50 -23.87 -17.10
CA ASP A 70 -15.96 -24.00 -17.06
C ASP A 70 -16.62 -23.60 -18.40
N SER A 71 -15.83 -23.25 -19.43
CA SER A 71 -16.26 -22.88 -20.79
C SER A 71 -15.93 -23.99 -21.80
#